data_AF-A0ABD1C402-F1
#
_entry.id   AF-A0ABD1C402-F1
#
_cell.length_a   1.000
_cell.length_b   1.000
_cell.length_c   1.000
_cell.angle_alpha   90.00
_cell.angle_beta   90.00
_cell.angle_gamma   90.00
#
_symmetry.space_group_name_H-M   'P 1'
#
loop_
_entity.id
_entity.type
_entity.pdbx_description
1 polymer ?
#
loop_
_entity_poly.entity_id
_entity_poly.type
_entity_poly.pdbx_seq_one_letter_code
_entity_poly.pdbx_strand_id
1 'polypeptide(L)'
;MYSEAAIEIAMLNEVYWLHISGNFHTRNLTPGTKYEVLFLVSLEDTSSGWEQPVNLNLRLVNPNGTESLQERTTSLEDYIGEKWVDILAGVFVAPPRNAAAKMTFIMYQYVTSDRKNGLLVKGVAIRPM
;
A
#
# COMPACT_ATOMS: atom_id res chain seq x y z
N MET A 1 -9.93 27.86 4.64
CA MET A 1 -10.63 26.74 5.29
C MET A 1 -10.94 25.75 4.19
N TYR A 2 -10.05 24.78 3.95
CA TYR A 2 -10.32 23.73 2.97
C TYR A 2 -11.43 22.86 3.56
N SER A 3 -12.51 22.64 2.82
CA SER A 3 -13.47 21.60 3.17
C SER A 3 -12.68 20.30 3.19
N GLU A 4 -12.62 19.65 4.34
CA GLU A 4 -12.09 18.30 4.46
C GLU A 4 -13.02 17.43 3.60
N ALA A 5 -12.60 17.16 2.36
CA ALA A 5 -13.32 16.22 1.52
C ALA A 5 -13.38 14.92 2.32
N ALA A 6 -14.59 14.40 2.55
CA ALA A 6 -14.76 13.15 3.26
C ALA A 6 -13.90 12.10 2.56
N ILE A 7 -12.87 11.59 3.26
CA ILE A 7 -11.97 10.59 2.70
C ILE A 7 -12.79 9.32 2.51
N GLU A 8 -12.91 8.88 1.27
CA GLU A 8 -13.56 7.63 0.94
C GLU A 8 -12.77 6.45 1.54
N ILE A 9 -13.47 5.53 2.19
CA ILE A 9 -12.90 4.32 2.78
C ILE A 9 -13.54 3.13 2.10
N ALA A 10 -12.70 2.25 1.54
CA ALA A 10 -13.17 0.99 0.97
C ALA A 10 -13.17 -0.10 2.03
N MET A 11 -14.25 -0.88 2.10
CA MET A 11 -14.39 -2.02 3.02
C MET A 11 -14.39 -3.34 2.23
N LEU A 12 -13.58 -4.28 2.66
CA LEU A 12 -13.53 -5.63 2.11
C LEU A 12 -14.62 -6.49 2.74
N ASN A 13 -15.73 -6.66 2.02
CA ASN A 13 -16.82 -7.52 2.47
C ASN A 13 -16.37 -8.98 2.58
N GLU A 14 -15.91 -9.58 1.47
CA GLU A 14 -15.44 -10.97 1.50
C GLU A 14 -14.69 -11.39 0.22
N VAL A 15 -13.47 -11.94 0.34
CA VAL A 15 -12.69 -12.48 -0.80
C VAL A 15 -11.81 -13.68 -0.41
N TYR A 16 -11.47 -14.51 -1.40
CA TYR A 16 -10.36 -15.47 -1.26
C TYR A 16 -9.03 -14.84 -1.69
N TRP A 17 -9.02 -14.19 -2.86
CA TRP A 17 -7.84 -13.54 -3.42
C TRP A 17 -7.90 -12.04 -3.17
N LEU A 18 -6.89 -11.53 -2.48
CA LEU A 18 -6.70 -10.11 -2.26
C LEU A 18 -5.71 -9.57 -3.27
N HIS A 19 -6.08 -8.50 -3.96
CA HIS A 19 -5.18 -7.70 -4.77
C HIS A 19 -5.58 -6.23 -4.67
N ILE A 20 -4.75 -5.43 -4.00
CA ILE A 20 -4.88 -3.98 -3.95
C ILE A 20 -3.67 -3.42 -4.67
N SER A 21 -3.87 -2.61 -5.71
CA SER A 21 -2.78 -1.96 -6.41
C SER A 21 -3.10 -0.51 -6.76
N GLY A 22 -2.05 0.28 -6.86
CA GLY A 22 -2.12 1.65 -7.32
C GLY A 22 -0.84 2.05 -8.03
N ASN A 23 -0.94 3.14 -8.78
CA ASN A 23 0.17 3.71 -9.51
C ASN A 23 0.31 5.20 -9.19
N PHE A 24 1.55 5.68 -9.22
CA PHE A 24 1.88 7.07 -8.95
C PHE A 24 3.11 7.49 -9.75
N HIS A 25 3.16 8.76 -10.16
CA HIS A 25 4.31 9.28 -10.90
C HIS A 25 5.18 10.13 -9.99
N THR A 26 6.45 9.74 -9.82
CA THR A 26 7.41 10.43 -8.94
C THR A 26 7.70 11.88 -9.33
N ARG A 27 7.28 12.33 -10.54
CA ARG A 27 7.34 13.74 -10.97
C ARG A 27 6.59 14.70 -10.04
N ASN A 28 5.64 14.17 -9.26
CA ASN A 28 4.84 14.92 -8.30
C ASN A 28 5.51 15.04 -6.92
N LEU A 29 6.68 14.44 -6.72
CA LEU A 29 7.44 14.48 -5.47
C LEU A 29 8.60 15.47 -5.55
N THR A 30 9.13 15.84 -4.39
CA THR A 30 10.39 16.59 -4.28
C THR A 30 11.57 15.68 -4.63
N PRO A 31 12.35 15.98 -5.69
CA PRO A 31 13.51 15.17 -6.07
C PRO A 31 14.58 15.13 -4.98
N GLY A 32 15.28 14.00 -4.87
CA GLY A 32 16.34 13.78 -3.89
C GLY A 32 15.84 13.53 -2.47
N THR A 33 14.55 13.75 -2.18
CA THR A 33 13.94 13.42 -0.90
C THR A 33 13.66 11.91 -0.81
N LYS A 34 13.95 11.32 0.35
CA LYS A 34 13.59 9.94 0.66
C LYS A 34 12.12 9.89 1.07
N TYR A 35 11.37 8.95 0.51
CA TYR A 35 9.96 8.72 0.80
C TYR A 35 9.74 7.29 1.28
N GLU A 36 8.75 7.15 2.15
CA GLU A 36 8.08 5.88 2.44
C GLU A 36 6.72 5.81 1.73
N VAL A 37 6.31 4.60 1.37
CA VAL A 37 5.01 4.29 0.76
C VAL A 37 4.27 3.35 1.71
N LEU A 38 3.13 3.81 2.24
CA LEU A 38 2.38 3.17 3.30
C LEU A 38 0.94 2.91 2.87
N PHE A 39 0.43 1.70 3.03
CA PHE A 39 -1.00 1.44 2.99
C PHE A 39 -1.62 1.86 4.33
N LEU A 40 -2.69 2.65 4.27
CA LEU A 40 -3.44 3.12 5.43
C LEU A 40 -4.66 2.22 5.61
N VAL A 41 -4.59 1.29 6.56
CA VAL A 41 -5.60 0.24 6.74
C VAL A 41 -6.06 0.13 8.18
N SER A 42 -7.20 -0.51 8.38
CA SER A 42 -7.73 -0.93 9.68
C SER A 42 -8.39 -2.27 9.48
N LEU A 43 -8.37 -3.13 10.49
CA LEU A 43 -9.12 -4.39 10.48
C LEU A 43 -10.17 -4.32 11.59
N GLU A 44 -11.43 -4.55 11.26
CA GLU A 44 -12.51 -4.61 12.25
C GLU A 44 -12.25 -5.73 13.27
N ASP A 45 -12.76 -5.58 14.50
CA ASP A 45 -12.67 -6.60 15.56
C ASP A 45 -13.18 -7.98 15.11
N THR A 46 -14.12 -8.00 14.16
CA THR A 46 -14.75 -9.20 13.61
C THR A 46 -14.08 -9.72 12.34
N SER A 47 -12.94 -9.15 11.94
CA SER A 47 -12.19 -9.58 10.77
C SER A 47 -11.72 -11.03 10.91
N SER A 48 -11.76 -11.80 9.81
CA SER A 48 -11.26 -13.18 9.77
C SER A 48 -10.49 -13.47 8.48
N GLY A 49 -9.71 -14.55 8.46
CA GLY A 49 -9.00 -15.02 7.25
C GLY A 49 -7.63 -14.37 7.03
N TRP A 50 -7.06 -13.75 8.07
CA TRP A 50 -5.79 -13.01 8.04
C TRP A 50 -4.62 -13.75 8.70
N GLU A 51 -4.78 -15.04 9.00
CA GLU A 51 -3.79 -15.91 9.66
C GLU A 51 -2.52 -16.08 8.81
N GLN A 52 -2.68 -15.96 7.49
CA GLN A 52 -1.56 -15.92 6.55
C GLN A 52 -1.13 -14.47 6.31
N PRO A 53 0.17 -14.19 6.16
CA PRO A 53 0.62 -12.84 5.90
C PRO A 53 0.32 -12.38 4.46
N VAL A 54 0.18 -11.08 4.27
CA VAL A 54 0.08 -10.45 2.94
C VAL A 54 1.47 -10.17 2.38
N ASN A 55 1.56 -10.11 1.06
CA ASN A 55 2.75 -9.68 0.34
C ASN A 55 2.59 -8.25 -0.17
N LEU A 56 3.67 -7.49 -0.12
CA LEU A 56 3.73 -6.08 -0.47
C LEU A 56 4.85 -5.86 -1.47
N ASN A 57 4.53 -5.22 -2.59
CA ASN A 57 5.50 -4.88 -3.63
C ASN A 57 5.53 -3.37 -3.85
N LEU A 58 6.74 -2.79 -3.90
CA LEU A 58 6.98 -1.45 -4.43
C LEU A 58 7.89 -1.56 -5.65
N ARG A 59 7.35 -1.27 -6.83
CA ARG A 59 8.09 -1.27 -8.09
C ARG A 59 8.24 0.14 -8.63
N LEU A 60 9.46 0.52 -9.01
CA LEU A 60 9.74 1.76 -9.74
C LEU A 60 10.33 1.42 -11.10
N VAL A 61 9.77 2.01 -12.16
CA VAL A 61 10.27 1.86 -13.54
C VAL A 61 10.74 3.21 -14.04
N ASN A 62 12.04 3.31 -14.34
CA ASN A 62 12.67 4.51 -14.89
C ASN A 62 12.37 4.66 -16.39
N PRO A 63 12.51 5.87 -16.96
CA PRO A 63 12.28 6.10 -18.39
C PRO A 63 13.17 5.28 -19.33
N ASN A 64 14.36 4.91 -18.88
CA ASN A 64 15.29 4.05 -19.63
C ASN A 64 14.98 2.55 -19.51
N GLY A 65 13.86 2.19 -18.87
CA GLY A 65 13.42 0.81 -18.69
C GLY A 65 14.05 0.09 -17.51
N THR A 66 15.02 0.67 -16.79
CA THR A 66 15.53 0.04 -15.57
C THR A 66 14.48 0.07 -14.47
N GLU A 67 14.44 -0.98 -13.67
CA GLU A 67 13.48 -1.11 -12.59
C GLU A 67 14.12 -1.44 -11.26
N SER A 68 13.46 -1.04 -10.18
CA SER A 68 13.68 -1.56 -8.84
C SER A 68 12.39 -2.16 -8.32
N LEU A 69 12.54 -3.27 -7.60
CA LEU A 69 11.45 -3.97 -6.93
C LEU A 69 11.86 -4.19 -5.47
N GLN A 70 10.98 -3.80 -4.55
CA GLN A 70 11.05 -4.16 -3.15
C GLN A 70 9.87 -5.09 -2.85
N GLU A 71 10.16 -6.21 -2.22
CA GLU A 71 9.16 -7.20 -1.79
C GLU A 71 9.23 -7.35 -0.27
N ARG A 72 8.05 -7.44 0.36
CA ARG A 72 7.89 -7.63 1.80
C ARG A 72 6.72 -8.52 2.10
N THR A 73 6.77 -9.16 3.26
CA THR A 73 5.67 -9.97 3.80
C THR A 73 5.34 -9.45 5.19
N THR A 74 4.06 -9.30 5.51
CA THR A 74 3.60 -8.72 6.78
C THR A 74 2.32 -9.40 7.25
N SER A 75 2.27 -9.79 8.52
CA SER A 75 1.03 -10.26 9.14
C SER A 75 0.07 -9.09 9.33
N LEU A 76 -1.19 -9.26 8.93
CA LEU A 76 -2.25 -8.30 9.28
C LEU A 76 -3.08 -8.74 10.49
N GLU A 77 -2.95 -10.00 10.91
CA GLU A 77 -3.66 -10.56 12.07
C GLU A 77 -3.37 -9.79 13.35
N ASP A 78 -2.12 -9.36 13.53
CA ASP A 78 -1.67 -8.61 14.72
C ASP A 78 -2.33 -7.22 14.84
N TYR A 79 -3.02 -6.75 13.80
CA TYR A 79 -3.70 -5.45 13.76
C TYR A 79 -5.23 -5.56 13.79
N ILE A 80 -5.79 -6.75 14.03
CA ILE A 80 -7.24 -6.93 14.19
C ILE A 80 -7.72 -6.15 15.42
N GLY A 81 -8.70 -5.28 15.20
CA GLY A 81 -9.27 -4.39 16.23
C GLY A 81 -8.39 -3.21 16.64
N GLU A 82 -7.22 -3.08 16.01
CA GLU A 82 -6.43 -1.85 16.12
C GLU A 82 -7.09 -0.71 15.35
N LYS A 83 -6.71 0.52 15.70
CA LYS A 83 -7.06 1.71 14.90
C LYS A 83 -6.36 1.66 13.54
N TRP A 84 -6.44 2.75 12.78
CA TRP A 84 -5.69 2.91 11.54
C TRP A 84 -4.19 2.64 11.74
N VAL A 85 -3.65 1.69 10.98
CA VAL A 85 -2.24 1.29 10.96
C VAL A 85 -1.60 1.60 9.61
N ASP A 86 -0.30 1.85 9.65
CA ASP A 86 0.54 2.14 8.48
C ASP A 86 1.31 0.88 8.09
N ILE A 87 0.98 0.28 6.94
CA ILE A 87 1.66 -0.92 6.43
C ILE A 87 2.66 -0.52 5.34
N LEU A 88 3.96 -0.72 5.62
CA LEU A 88 5.05 -0.28 4.74
C LEU A 88 5.20 -1.15 3.50
N ALA A 89 4.93 -0.58 2.33
CA ALA A 89 5.21 -1.20 1.05
C ALA A 89 6.69 -1.09 0.66
N GLY A 90 7.31 0.07 0.89
CA GLY A 90 8.64 0.35 0.34
C GLY A 90 9.17 1.73 0.70
N VAL A 91 10.48 1.91 0.55
CA VAL A 91 11.14 3.23 0.69
C VAL A 91 11.97 3.53 -0.56
N PHE A 92 12.01 4.77 -1.01
CA PHE A 92 12.81 5.14 -2.18
C PHE A 92 13.27 6.60 -2.11
N VAL A 93 14.30 6.95 -2.88
CA VAL A 93 14.68 8.35 -3.09
C VAL A 93 14.05 8.81 -4.40
N ALA A 94 13.29 9.90 -4.36
CA ALA A 94 12.61 10.42 -5.54
C ALA A 94 13.65 10.84 -6.60
N PRO A 95 13.57 10.32 -7.83
CA PRO A 95 14.51 10.68 -8.89
C PRO A 95 14.33 12.15 -9.31
N PRO A 96 15.31 12.71 -10.05
CA PRO A 96 15.15 14.00 -10.74
C PRO A 96 13.86 14.03 -11.60
N ARG A 97 13.20 15.20 -11.69
CA ARG A 97 11.90 15.31 -12.41
C ARG A 97 11.99 14.91 -13.89
N ASN A 98 13.11 15.16 -14.55
CA ASN A 98 13.38 14.76 -15.93
C ASN A 98 13.66 13.25 -16.09
N ALA A 99 13.89 12.54 -15.00
CA ALA A 99 14.07 11.09 -14.93
C ALA A 99 12.98 10.43 -14.07
N ALA A 100 11.79 11.06 -13.99
CA ALA A 100 10.72 10.59 -13.14
C ALA A 100 10.33 9.13 -13.45
N ALA A 101 10.38 8.28 -12.43
CA ALA A 101 9.93 6.90 -12.49
C ALA A 101 8.40 6.79 -12.37
N LYS A 102 7.85 5.73 -12.97
CA LYS A 102 6.49 5.22 -12.70
C LYS A 102 6.57 4.28 -11.51
N MET A 103 5.81 4.58 -10.47
CA MET A 103 5.74 3.79 -9.25
C MET A 103 4.45 2.96 -9.26
N THR A 104 4.57 1.68 -8.93
CA THR A 104 3.44 0.78 -8.67
C THR A 104 3.61 0.20 -7.27
N PHE A 105 2.57 0.25 -6.46
CA PHE A 105 2.53 -0.39 -5.14
C PHE A 105 1.40 -1.40 -5.11
N ILE A 106 1.64 -2.56 -4.50
CA ILE A 106 0.70 -3.68 -4.45
C ILE A 106 0.70 -4.26 -3.04
N MET A 107 -0.48 -4.58 -2.52
CA MET A 107 -0.69 -5.50 -1.40
C MET A 107 -1.53 -6.67 -1.92
N TYR A 108 -1.07 -7.90 -1.77
CA TYR A 108 -1.76 -9.06 -2.31
C TYR A 108 -1.62 -10.31 -1.45
N GLN A 109 -2.58 -11.21 -1.62
CA GLN A 109 -2.55 -12.54 -1.05
C GLN A 109 -3.43 -13.47 -1.89
N TYR A 110 -2.82 -14.51 -2.46
CA TYR A 110 -3.51 -15.47 -3.33
C TYR A 110 -3.56 -16.84 -2.65
N VAL A 111 -4.55 -17.01 -1.78
CA VAL A 111 -4.79 -18.27 -1.08
C VAL A 111 -6.18 -18.81 -1.44
N THR A 112 -6.34 -20.13 -1.38
CA THR A 112 -7.60 -20.81 -1.73
C THR A 112 -8.39 -21.30 -0.53
N SER A 113 -7.77 -21.36 0.65
CA SER A 113 -8.38 -21.85 1.89
C SER A 113 -9.06 -20.75 2.71
N ASP A 114 -8.45 -19.56 2.76
CA ASP A 114 -8.81 -18.56 3.78
C ASP A 114 -9.70 -17.48 3.18
N ARG A 115 -10.91 -17.34 3.72
CA ARG A 115 -11.87 -16.33 3.29
C ARG A 115 -11.71 -15.07 4.16
N LYS A 116 -11.31 -13.97 3.53
CA LYS A 116 -10.96 -12.70 4.18
C LYS A 116 -12.12 -11.73 4.18
N ASN A 117 -12.32 -11.02 5.28
CA ASN A 117 -13.24 -9.89 5.39
C ASN A 117 -12.68 -8.84 6.35
N GLY A 118 -13.38 -7.70 6.46
CA GLY A 118 -13.17 -6.71 7.53
C GLY A 118 -11.97 -5.78 7.35
N LEU A 119 -11.23 -5.87 6.24
CA LEU A 119 -10.18 -4.89 5.93
C LEU A 119 -10.80 -3.58 5.41
N LEU A 120 -10.54 -2.49 6.12
CA LEU A 120 -10.79 -1.13 5.65
C LEU A 120 -9.52 -0.54 5.04
N VAL A 121 -9.65 0.10 3.89
CA VAL A 121 -8.57 0.76 3.17
C VAL A 121 -8.92 2.23 2.99
N LYS A 122 -8.15 3.11 3.63
CA LYS A 122 -8.26 4.57 3.47
C LYS A 122 -7.49 5.07 2.25
N GLY A 123 -6.48 4.32 1.83
CA GLY A 123 -5.66 4.63 0.66
C GLY A 123 -4.18 4.39 0.92
N VAL A 124 -3.35 5.16 0.24
CA VAL A 124 -1.88 5.08 0.33
C VAL A 124 -1.29 6.45 0.63
N ALA A 125 -0.38 6.48 1.60
CA ALA A 125 0.42 7.65 1.94
C ALA A 125 1.80 7.54 1.29
N ILE A 126 2.25 8.63 0.65
CA ILE A 126 3.62 8.78 0.16
C ILE A 126 4.20 9.96 0.93
N ARG A 127 5.02 9.69 1.95
CA ARG A 127 5.46 10.70 2.93
C ARG A 127 6.99 10.86 2.89
N PRO A 128 7.50 12.10 2.97
CA PRO A 128 8.94 12.31 3.10
C PRO A 128 9.43 11.79 4.46
N MET A 129 10.61 11.16 4.46
CA MET A 129 11.33 10.69 5.66
C MET A 129 12.35 11.72 6.14
#